data_AF-A0A7J2YWM6-F1
#
_entry.id   AF-A0A7J2YWM6-F1
#
_cell.length_a   1.000
_cell.length_b   1.000
_cell.length_c   1.000
_cell.angle_alpha   90.00
_cell.angle_beta   90.00
_cell.angle_gamma   90.00
#
_symmetry.space_group_name_H-M   'P 1'
#
loop_
_entity.id
_entity.type
_entity.pdbx_description
1 polymer ?
#
loop_
_entity_poly.entity_id
_entity_poly.type
_entity_poly.pdbx_seq_one_letter_code
_entity_poly.pdbx_strand_id
1 'polypeptide(L)' 'MRPVYEVLIKPASRHGLSPLDKEVIDLEKARSCAFQANYHLIWATKYRRKVLLGLVEVRLLEVLKTIASQSGFQL' A
#
# COMPACT_ATOMS: atom_id res chain seq x y z
N MET A 1 -5.07 28.79 0.29
CA MET A 1 -4.44 27.92 1.32
C MET A 1 -4.56 26.48 0.85
N ARG A 2 -3.50 25.92 0.25
CA ARG A 2 -3.47 24.52 -0.22
C ARG A 2 -2.69 23.69 0.80
N PRO A 3 -3.19 22.54 1.27
CA PRO A 3 -2.41 21.70 2.16
C PRO A 3 -1.30 21.02 1.36
N VAL A 4 -0.08 21.16 1.84
CA VAL A 4 1.11 20.45 1.36
C VAL A 4 1.07 19.06 1.99
N TYR A 5 0.75 18.04 1.20
CA TYR A 5 1.14 16.68 1.55
C TYR A 5 2.58 16.51 1.05
N GLU A 6 3.53 16.59 1.98
CA GLU A 6 4.94 16.36 1.67
C GLU A 6 5.14 14.84 1.56
N VAL A 7 5.12 14.32 0.33
CA VAL A 7 5.49 12.92 0.05
C VAL A 7 7.01 12.86 0.15
N LEU A 8 7.49 12.50 1.34
CA LEU A 8 8.90 12.34 1.62
C LEU A 8 9.42 11.05 0.96
N ILE A 9 9.69 11.08 -0.35
CA ILE A 9 10.47 10.03 -1.02
C ILE A 9 11.94 10.28 -0.68
N LYS A 10 12.45 9.61 0.35
CA LYS A 10 13.91 9.49 0.56
C LYS A 10 14.45 8.43 -0.41
N PRO A 11 15.36 8.75 -1.35
CA PRO A 11 16.11 7.72 -2.04
C PRO A 11 17.09 7.08 -1.04
N ALA A 12 16.99 5.76 -0.87
CA ALA A 12 17.94 5.02 -0.05
C ALA A 12 19.35 5.14 -0.64
N SER A 13 20.27 5.78 0.10
CA SER A 13 21.66 5.89 -0.30
C SER A 13 22.33 4.51 -0.29
N ARG A 14 22.81 4.09 -1.45
CA ARG A 14 23.64 2.88 -1.63
C ARG A 14 24.95 3.03 -0.86
N HIS A 15 25.05 2.51 0.37
CA HIS A 15 26.32 2.07 0.95
C HIS A 15 26.02 1.09 2.10
N GLY A 16 26.40 -0.19 1.90
CA GLY A 16 26.39 -1.24 2.93
C GLY A 16 25.27 -2.27 2.79
N LEU A 17 25.40 -3.21 1.85
CA LEU A 17 24.60 -4.43 1.83
C LEU A 17 25.38 -5.51 2.61
N SER A 18 24.81 -5.97 3.71
CA SER A 18 25.33 -7.08 4.53
C SER A 18 24.84 -8.43 3.98
N PRO A 19 25.52 -9.57 4.27
CA PRO A 19 25.24 -10.89 3.67
C PRO A 19 23.89 -11.57 4.02
N LEU A 20 22.89 -10.83 4.47
CA LEU A 20 21.53 -11.35 4.71
C LEU A 20 20.63 -11.18 3.46
N ASP A 21 21.19 -11.48 2.29
CA ASP A 21 20.49 -11.60 1.00
C ASP A 21 19.52 -12.81 0.95
N LYS A 22 18.81 -13.12 2.05
CA LYS A 22 17.94 -14.30 2.17
C LYS A 22 16.48 -14.01 2.48
N GLU A 23 16.05 -12.76 2.40
CA GLU A 23 14.65 -12.51 2.05
C GLU A 23 14.66 -11.90 0.67
N VAL A 24 14.22 -12.67 -0.32
CA VAL A 24 14.01 -12.20 -1.68
C VAL A 24 12.91 -11.15 -1.60
N ILE A 25 13.31 -9.90 -1.38
CA ILE A 25 12.45 -8.73 -1.49
C ILE A 25 12.13 -8.63 -2.99
N ASP A 26 10.95 -9.13 -3.38
CA ASP A 26 10.47 -9.08 -4.75
C ASP A 26 10.19 -7.61 -5.11
N LEU A 27 11.20 -6.96 -5.67
CA LEU A 27 11.18 -5.55 -6.00
C LEU A 27 10.57 -5.38 -7.39
N GLU A 28 9.44 -4.69 -7.47
CA GLU A 28 8.76 -4.42 -8.74
C GLU A 28 9.64 -3.50 -9.61
N LYS A 29 9.75 -3.80 -10.91
CA LYS A 29 10.62 -3.07 -11.84
C LYS A 29 9.81 -2.23 -12.80
N ALA A 30 10.03 -0.92 -12.77
CA ALA A 30 9.64 -0.01 -13.82
C ALA A 30 10.79 0.19 -14.83
N ARG A 31 10.54 0.94 -15.91
CA ARG A 31 11.50 1.18 -17.01
C ARG A 31 12.86 1.73 -16.54
N SER A 32 12.88 2.52 -15.46
CA SER A 32 14.10 3.19 -14.98
C SER A 32 14.36 3.03 -13.48
N CYS A 33 13.51 2.32 -12.74
CA CYS A 33 13.65 2.14 -11.30
C CYS A 33 13.07 0.81 -10.84
N ALA A 34 13.51 0.35 -9.68
CA ALA A 34 12.92 -0.78 -8.98
C ALA A 34 12.44 -0.30 -7.61
N PHE A 35 11.26 -0.72 -7.17
CA PHE A 35 10.60 -0.18 -5.98
C PHE A 35 9.77 -1.23 -5.25
N GLN A 36 9.55 -0.99 -3.95
CA GLN A 36 8.58 -1.69 -3.14
C GLN A 36 7.80 -0.65 -2.34
N ALA A 37 6.52 -0.49 -2.67
CA ALA A 37 5.67 0.57 -2.15
C ALA A 37 4.51 -0.02 -1.35
N ASN A 38 4.79 -0.39 -0.11
CA ASN A 38 3.79 -0.92 0.82
C ASN A 38 3.22 0.20 1.70
N TYR A 39 1.90 0.28 1.81
CA TYR A 39 1.20 1.33 2.54
C TYR A 39 0.22 0.76 3.57
N HIS A 40 0.14 1.40 4.74
CA HIS A 40 -0.92 1.17 5.71
C HIS A 40 -2.03 2.22 5.52
N LEU A 41 -3.13 1.82 4.86
CA LEU A 41 -4.30 2.68 4.66
C LEU A 41 -5.38 2.34 5.69
N ILE A 42 -5.75 3.31 6.52
CA ILE A 42 -6.79 3.15 7.55
C ILE A 42 -7.82 4.25 7.39
N TRP A 43 -9.10 3.89 7.41
CA TRP A 43 -10.22 4.83 7.41
C TRP A 43 -11.32 4.39 8.38
N ALA A 44 -12.28 5.28 8.64
CA ALA A 44 -13.42 5.01 9.51
C ALA A 44 -14.75 5.31 8.81
N THR A 45 -15.81 4.62 9.23
CA THR A 45 -17.17 4.89 8.77
C THR A 45 -17.70 6.21 9.30
N LYS A 46 -18.69 6.79 8.61
CA LYS A 46 -19.36 8.01 9.05
C LYS A 46 -19.91 7.83 10.48
N TYR A 47 -19.57 8.75 11.38
CA TYR A 47 -19.91 8.70 12.81
C TYR A 47 -19.37 7.47 13.57
N ARG A 48 -18.35 6.77 13.03
CA ARG A 48 -17.74 5.58 13.64
C ARG A 48 -18.74 4.48 14.01
N ARG A 49 -19.84 4.37 13.24
CA ARG A 49 -20.84 3.32 13.45
C ARG A 49 -20.25 1.96 13.09
N LYS A 50 -20.52 0.95 13.91
CA LYS A 50 -20.09 -0.45 13.70
C LYS A 50 -20.95 -1.15 12.64
N VAL A 51 -20.91 -0.63 11.41
CA VAL A 51 -21.68 -1.17 10.27
C VAL A 51 -20.89 -2.17 9.43
N LEU A 52 -19.56 -2.20 9.58
CA LEU A 52 -18.66 -3.11 8.86
C LEU A 52 -18.59 -4.46 9.57
N LEU A 53 -19.72 -5.17 9.63
CA LEU A 53 -19.83 -6.49 10.28
C LEU A 53 -20.68 -7.41 9.41
N GLY A 54 -20.46 -8.72 9.52
CA GLY A 54 -21.26 -9.74 8.83
C GLY A 54 -21.18 -9.61 7.30
N LEU A 55 -22.34 -9.64 6.63
CA LEU A 55 -22.40 -9.57 5.15
C LEU A 55 -21.81 -8.28 4.57
N VAL A 56 -21.87 -7.17 5.32
CA VAL A 56 -21.32 -5.88 4.87
C VAL A 56 -19.80 -5.94 4.79
N GLU A 57 -19.15 -6.61 5.74
CA GLU A 57 -17.71 -6.82 5.75
C GLU A 57 -17.27 -7.67 4.56
N VAL A 58 -17.94 -8.80 4.33
CA VAL A 58 -17.64 -9.70 3.20
C VAL A 58 -17.73 -8.95 1.87
N ARG A 59 -18.84 -8.21 1.66
CA ARG A 59 -19.03 -7.46 0.41
C ARG A 59 -18.03 -6.31 0.27
N LEU A 60 -17.68 -5.64 1.36
CA LEU A 60 -16.66 -4.60 1.34
C LEU A 60 -15.31 -5.17 0.91
N LEU A 61 -14.90 -6.32 1.44
CA LEU A 61 -13.63 -6.95 1.07
C LEU A 61 -13.59 -7.35 -0.41
N GLU A 62 -14.69 -7.90 -0.94
CA GLU A 62 -14.82 -8.22 -2.38
C GLU A 62 -14.66 -6.97 -3.26
N VAL A 63 -15.33 -5.88 -2.89
CA VAL A 63 -15.25 -4.61 -3.63
C VAL A 63 -13.83 -4.04 -3.58
N LEU A 64 -13.18 -4.06 -2.42
CA LEU A 64 -11.80 -3.59 -2.28
C LEU A 64 -10.83 -4.41 -3.13
N LYS A 65 -10.95 -5.75 -3.13
CA LYS A 65 -10.14 -6.61 -4.00
C LYS A 65 -10.38 -6.34 -5.48
N THR A 66 -11.63 -6.10 -5.87
CA THR A 66 -12.00 -5.77 -7.25
C THR A 66 -11.37 -4.45 -7.69
N ILE A 67 -11.47 -3.41 -6.86
CA ILE A 67 -10.88 -2.09 -7.13
C ILE A 67 -9.35 -2.17 -7.18
N ALA A 68 -8.73 -2.90 -6.24
CA ALA A 68 -7.29 -3.11 -6.21
C ALA A 68 -6.80 -3.77 -7.51
N SER A 69 -7.46 -4.87 -7.92
CA SER A 69 -7.14 -5.56 -9.17
C SER A 69 -7.30 -4.68 -10.41
N GLN A 70 -8.37 -3.88 -10.49
CA GLN A 70 -8.60 -2.95 -11.61
C GLN A 70 -7.58 -1.81 -11.66
N SER A 71 -7.07 -1.40 -10.49
CA SER A 71 -6.14 -0.28 -10.37
C SER A 71 -4.67 -0.71 -10.44
N GLY A 72 -4.38 -2.02 -10.49
CA GLY A 72 -3.02 -2.56 -10.46
C GLY A 72 -2.39 -2.57 -9.07
N PHE A 73 -3.18 -2.51 -8.00
CA PHE A 73 -2.71 -2.66 -6.61
C PHE A 73 -2.87 -4.09 -6.12
N GLN A 74 -2.00 -4.47 -5.18
CA GLN A 74 -2.11 -5.71 -4.41
C GLN A 74 -2.59 -5.39 -2.99
N LEU A 75 -3.53 -6.20 -2.48
CA LEU A 75 -4.15 -6.03 -1.16
C LEU A 75 -3.52 -7.00 -0.15
#